data_AF-A0A8T5KII0-F1
#
_entry.id   AF-A0A8T5KII0-F1
#
_cell.length_a   1.000
_cell.length_b   1.000
_cell.length_c   1.000
_cell.angle_alpha   90.00
_cell.angle_beta   90.00
_cell.angle_gamma   90.00
#
_symmetry.space_group_name_H-M   'P 1'
#
loop_
_entity.id
_entity.type
_entity.pdbx_description
1 polymer ?
#
loop_
_entity_poly.entity_id
_entity_poly.type
_entity_poly.pdbx_seq_one_letter_code
_entity_poly.pdbx_strand_id
1 'polypeptide(L)'
;MGGWKSVRTVGVKLDPATVQAAINVFLNVLTGFNAHLAANGKMPVEPQRPVGSVSYHQDDAENSPDKVYGDIDYLVSFPCTQEDDATSRRKIENSVKRDYQGLWISYLQTQAPPEVDVGATTGSSPWLVIINLPDGRAVQVDIIITFPKYCKWMGGRYEPERGKKGLIMGHLYKALGDALTLSIGTEGVIARTRAGQRVPSKYRKGVTLDTVSTDIDNFLIDIAKYLTGAEELQLHPDLQQNPGVSAGGVTLDGLATGIRGLGHTLAAAGEASSAQDFADEVLSNYRANMAKELENPKYKKADTPEQFAVIDKIAKQIKDAVEQVEGILQGRRTESVLRHFIRESLRS
;
A
#
# COMPACT_ATOMS: atom_id res chain seq x y z
N MET A 1 -9.54 -17.31 5.61
CA MET A 1 -8.47 -18.24 6.01
C MET A 1 -7.22 -17.43 6.24
N GLY A 2 -6.73 -17.40 7.48
CA GLY A 2 -5.50 -16.71 7.86
C GLY A 2 -4.24 -17.43 7.35
N GLY A 3 -3.21 -16.67 6.95
CA GLY A 3 -1.80 -17.10 6.83
C GLY A 3 -1.53 -18.49 6.24
N TRP A 4 -1.24 -18.57 4.94
CA TRP A 4 -0.90 -19.84 4.25
C TRP A 4 0.51 -20.38 4.56
N LYS A 5 1.29 -19.68 5.39
CA LYS A 5 2.73 -19.94 5.57
C LYS A 5 3.07 -20.80 6.79
N SER A 6 2.19 -20.92 7.77
CA SER A 6 2.37 -21.81 8.93
C SER A 6 1.17 -22.73 9.10
N VAL A 7 1.40 -24.04 9.24
CA VAL A 7 0.35 -25.03 9.51
C VAL A 7 -0.42 -24.70 10.79
N ARG A 8 0.21 -24.00 11.75
CA ARG A 8 -0.40 -23.63 13.04
C ARG A 8 -1.43 -22.51 12.92
N THR A 9 -1.35 -21.69 11.87
CA THR A 9 -2.30 -20.58 11.64
C THR A 9 -3.42 -20.96 10.67
N VAL A 10 -3.30 -22.12 10.00
CA VAL A 10 -4.32 -22.66 9.09
C VAL A 10 -5.57 -23.01 9.89
N GLY A 11 -6.73 -22.49 9.46
CA GLY A 11 -8.03 -22.76 10.07
C GLY A 11 -8.48 -21.74 11.13
N VAL A 12 -7.62 -20.81 11.55
CA VAL A 12 -8.05 -19.73 12.45
C VAL A 12 -8.89 -18.71 11.67
N LYS A 13 -10.12 -18.48 12.12
CA LYS A 13 -10.98 -17.39 11.64
C LYS A 13 -10.41 -16.08 12.18
N LEU A 14 -9.87 -15.25 11.29
CA LEU A 14 -9.46 -13.89 11.62
C LEU A 14 -10.69 -12.99 11.51
N ASP A 15 -11.49 -12.94 12.56
CA ASP A 15 -12.59 -11.98 12.71
C ASP A 15 -12.10 -10.70 13.43
N PRO A 16 -12.89 -9.60 13.45
CA PRO A 16 -12.50 -8.36 14.11
C PRO A 16 -12.02 -8.52 15.55
N ALA A 17 -12.68 -9.37 16.35
CA ALA A 17 -12.31 -9.63 17.73
C ALA A 17 -10.95 -10.34 17.84
N THR A 18 -10.71 -11.33 16.98
CA THR A 18 -9.44 -12.06 16.91
C THR A 18 -8.31 -11.15 16.46
N VAL A 19 -8.56 -10.27 15.48
CA VAL A 19 -7.58 -9.27 15.04
C VAL A 19 -7.22 -8.32 16.18
N GLN A 20 -8.21 -7.78 16.90
CA GLN A 20 -7.97 -6.88 18.02
C GLN A 20 -7.17 -7.56 19.14
N ALA A 21 -7.51 -8.81 19.47
CA ALA A 21 -6.77 -9.59 20.47
C ALA A 21 -5.31 -9.82 20.07
N ALA A 22 -5.07 -10.20 18.80
CA ALA A 22 -3.72 -10.40 18.27
C ALA A 22 -2.90 -9.10 18.28
N ILE A 23 -3.50 -7.96 17.92
CA ILE A 23 -2.85 -6.65 17.98
C ILE A 23 -2.44 -6.30 19.42
N ASN A 24 -3.33 -6.52 20.39
CA ASN A 24 -3.03 -6.21 21.79
C ASN A 24 -1.84 -7.03 22.30
N VAL A 25 -1.79 -8.33 21.97
CA VAL A 25 -0.66 -9.18 22.31
C VAL A 25 0.62 -8.73 21.57
N PHE A 26 0.52 -8.40 20.29
CA PHE A 26 1.65 -7.90 19.50
C PHE A 26 2.28 -6.62 20.10
N LEU A 27 1.46 -5.70 20.59
CA LEU A 27 1.93 -4.47 21.24
C LEU A 27 2.72 -4.75 22.53
N ASN A 28 2.35 -5.78 23.29
CA ASN A 28 3.14 -6.23 24.44
C ASN A 28 4.49 -6.80 23.99
N VAL A 29 4.52 -7.58 22.91
CA VAL A 29 5.78 -8.09 22.33
C VAL A 29 6.69 -6.95 21.89
N LEU A 30 6.15 -5.90 21.24
CA LEU A 30 6.91 -4.70 20.87
C LEU A 30 7.43 -3.93 22.08
N THR A 31 6.69 -3.92 23.19
CA THR A 31 7.13 -3.32 24.45
C THR A 31 8.37 -4.04 25.00
N GLY A 32 8.35 -5.38 25.02
CA GLY A 32 9.53 -6.19 25.39
C GLY A 32 10.70 -5.99 24.43
N PHE A 33 10.44 -5.89 23.13
CA PHE A 33 11.48 -5.58 22.15
C PHE A 33 12.11 -4.20 22.36
N ASN A 34 11.31 -3.18 22.66
CA ASN A 34 11.80 -1.84 22.97
C ASN A 34 12.68 -1.82 24.24
N ALA A 35 12.35 -2.64 25.25
CA ALA A 35 13.24 -2.82 26.40
C ALA A 35 14.58 -3.47 26.00
N HIS A 36 14.55 -4.48 25.11
CA HIS A 36 15.77 -5.08 24.55
C HIS A 36 16.59 -4.08 23.73
N LEU A 37 15.95 -3.22 22.92
CA LEU A 37 16.60 -2.16 22.17
C LEU A 37 17.30 -1.17 23.11
N ALA A 38 16.63 -0.73 24.18
CA ALA A 38 17.21 0.18 25.17
C ALA A 38 18.44 -0.44 25.85
N ALA A 39 18.38 -1.72 26.21
CA ALA A 39 19.53 -2.44 26.78
C ALA A 39 20.73 -2.55 25.81
N ASN A 40 20.49 -2.43 24.50
CA ASN A 40 21.51 -2.42 23.46
C ASN A 40 21.86 -1.01 22.95
N GLY A 41 21.44 0.05 23.67
CA GLY A 41 21.72 1.44 23.32
C GLY A 41 21.06 1.90 22.02
N LYS A 42 19.92 1.31 21.65
CA LYS A 42 19.15 1.64 20.44
C LYS A 42 17.86 2.37 20.78
N MET A 43 17.41 3.20 19.84
CA MET A 43 16.12 3.90 19.98
C MET A 43 14.97 2.92 19.77
N PRO A 44 13.83 3.13 20.47
CA PRO A 44 12.67 2.26 20.32
C PRO A 44 12.09 2.33 18.91
N VAL A 45 11.39 1.28 18.52
CA VAL A 45 10.45 1.31 17.40
C VAL A 45 9.08 1.79 17.90
N GLU A 46 8.32 2.45 17.03
CA GLU A 46 7.02 3.01 17.38
C GLU A 46 5.90 2.25 16.65
N PRO A 47 5.00 1.55 17.37
CA PRO A 47 3.80 1.00 16.74
C PRO A 47 2.95 2.14 16.16
N GLN A 48 2.43 1.95 14.96
CA GLN A 48 1.59 2.96 14.30
C GLN A 48 0.13 2.51 14.27
N ARG A 49 -0.21 1.57 13.40
CA ARG A 49 -1.58 1.10 13.18
C ARG A 49 -1.62 -0.21 12.38
N PRO A 50 -2.70 -0.99 12.46
CA PRO A 50 -3.00 -1.99 11.45
C PRO A 50 -3.19 -1.33 10.09
N VAL A 51 -2.75 -2.02 9.03
CA VAL A 51 -2.88 -1.58 7.63
C VAL A 51 -3.39 -2.74 6.77
N GLY A 52 -3.50 -2.55 5.45
CA GLY A 52 -4.00 -3.59 4.56
C GLY A 52 -5.46 -3.92 4.84
N SER A 53 -5.83 -5.19 4.74
CA SER A 53 -7.24 -5.60 4.85
C SER A 53 -7.85 -5.38 6.24
N VAL A 54 -7.02 -5.34 7.28
CA VAL A 54 -7.42 -5.17 8.69
C VAL A 54 -7.51 -3.70 9.13
N SER A 55 -7.28 -2.73 8.24
CA SER A 55 -7.41 -1.30 8.54
C SER A 55 -8.78 -0.93 9.12
N TYR A 56 -9.83 -1.68 8.75
CA TYR A 56 -11.22 -1.44 9.14
C TYR A 56 -11.71 -2.34 10.29
N HIS A 57 -10.82 -3.06 10.98
CA HIS A 57 -11.25 -4.05 11.98
C HIS A 57 -12.10 -3.47 13.12
N GLN A 58 -11.90 -2.21 13.50
CA GLN A 58 -12.73 -1.54 14.50
C GLN A 58 -14.15 -1.30 13.99
N ASP A 59 -14.30 -0.67 12.82
CA ASP A 59 -15.60 -0.46 12.18
C ASP A 59 -16.32 -1.77 11.89
N ASP A 60 -15.58 -2.79 11.47
CA ASP A 60 -16.11 -4.11 11.17
C ASP A 60 -16.50 -4.87 12.45
N ALA A 61 -15.93 -4.58 13.61
CA ALA A 61 -16.39 -5.16 14.88
C ALA A 61 -17.86 -4.81 15.17
N GLU A 62 -18.27 -3.60 14.79
CA GLU A 62 -19.64 -3.11 14.96
C GLU A 62 -20.53 -3.50 13.77
N ASN A 63 -20.05 -3.29 12.55
CA ASN A 63 -20.88 -3.33 11.34
C ASN A 63 -20.78 -4.65 10.57
N SER A 64 -19.78 -5.48 10.84
CA SER A 64 -19.51 -6.73 10.12
C SER A 64 -18.72 -7.73 10.98
N PRO A 65 -19.25 -8.12 12.16
CA PRO A 65 -18.49 -8.90 13.16
C PRO A 65 -18.06 -10.29 12.65
N ASP A 66 -18.73 -10.82 11.62
CA ASP A 66 -18.40 -12.09 11.00
C ASP A 66 -17.41 -12.02 9.84
N LYS A 67 -16.92 -10.82 9.50
CA LYS A 67 -15.94 -10.62 8.43
C LYS A 67 -14.68 -11.45 8.72
N VAL A 68 -14.12 -12.03 7.66
CA VAL A 68 -12.90 -12.85 7.77
C VAL A 68 -11.76 -12.20 6.99
N TYR A 69 -10.69 -11.88 7.69
CA TYR A 69 -9.44 -11.35 7.13
C TYR A 69 -8.50 -12.46 6.64
N GLY A 70 -7.52 -12.09 5.82
CA GLY A 70 -6.50 -12.99 5.30
C GLY A 70 -5.22 -13.02 6.13
N ASP A 71 -4.82 -11.88 6.67
CA ASP A 71 -3.59 -11.63 7.40
C ASP A 71 -3.77 -10.38 8.26
N ILE A 72 -2.84 -10.16 9.19
CA ILE A 72 -2.76 -8.95 10.00
C ILE A 72 -1.47 -8.23 9.63
N ASP A 73 -1.57 -7.20 8.80
CA ASP A 73 -0.45 -6.29 8.54
C ASP A 73 -0.43 -5.19 9.61
N TYR A 74 0.69 -5.01 10.30
CA TYR A 74 0.85 -3.98 11.32
C TYR A 74 2.03 -3.05 10.99
N LEU A 75 1.75 -1.76 10.87
CA LEU A 75 2.74 -0.73 10.56
C LEU A 75 3.55 -0.38 11.81
N VAL A 76 4.87 -0.52 11.71
CA VAL A 76 5.83 -0.17 12.77
C VAL A 76 6.88 0.79 12.22
N SER A 77 7.02 1.95 12.88
CA SER A 77 7.99 2.97 12.51
C SER A 77 9.33 2.69 13.17
N PHE A 78 10.37 2.51 12.35
CA PHE A 78 11.73 2.32 12.81
C PHE A 78 12.42 3.69 12.87
N PRO A 79 13.27 3.92 13.87
CA PRO A 79 13.94 5.20 14.01
C PRO A 79 14.89 5.49 12.84
N CYS A 80 14.81 6.70 12.29
CA CYS A 80 15.78 7.21 11.32
C CYS A 80 15.82 8.73 11.45
N THR A 81 16.87 9.25 12.09
CA THR A 81 16.99 10.66 12.49
C THR A 81 17.86 11.50 11.57
N GLN A 82 18.49 10.91 10.55
CA GLN A 82 19.36 11.65 9.64
C GLN A 82 18.55 12.33 8.53
N GLU A 83 18.80 13.63 8.35
CA GLU A 83 18.29 14.41 7.23
C GLU A 83 19.29 14.41 6.09
N ASP A 84 19.23 13.36 5.27
CA ASP A 84 20.02 13.26 4.05
C ASP A 84 19.14 13.32 2.79
N ASP A 85 19.80 13.48 1.64
CA ASP A 85 19.23 13.28 0.31
C ASP A 85 18.59 11.88 0.19
N ALA A 86 17.68 11.69 -0.76
CA ALA A 86 16.91 10.45 -0.85
C ALA A 86 17.79 9.21 -1.09
N THR A 87 18.94 9.35 -1.75
CA THR A 87 19.87 8.24 -2.00
C THR A 87 20.57 7.81 -0.73
N SER A 88 21.13 8.77 0.01
CA SER A 88 21.84 8.52 1.26
C SER A 88 20.88 8.03 2.33
N ARG A 89 19.72 8.67 2.47
CA ARG A 89 18.64 8.25 3.35
C ARG A 89 18.24 6.79 3.11
N ARG A 90 18.10 6.38 1.84
CA ARG A 90 17.76 4.99 1.51
C ARG A 90 18.82 4.00 1.97
N LYS A 91 20.11 4.37 1.96
CA LYS A 91 21.18 3.50 2.48
C LYS A 91 21.07 3.35 3.99
N ILE A 92 20.80 4.44 4.70
CA ILE A 92 20.64 4.47 6.16
C ILE A 92 19.43 3.65 6.59
N GLU A 93 18.27 3.88 5.99
CA GLU A 93 17.05 3.10 6.23
C GLU A 93 17.28 1.59 6.07
N ASN A 94 17.98 1.18 5.01
CA ASN A 94 18.32 -0.23 4.80
C ASN A 94 19.32 -0.76 5.83
N SER A 95 20.21 0.09 6.34
CA SER A 95 21.13 -0.26 7.42
C SER A 95 20.38 -0.46 8.74
N VAL A 96 19.50 0.48 9.10
CA VAL A 96 18.62 0.40 10.28
C VAL A 96 17.79 -0.87 10.21
N LYS A 97 17.15 -1.16 9.07
CA LYS A 97 16.37 -2.40 8.89
C LYS A 97 17.18 -3.65 9.21
N ARG A 98 18.41 -3.77 8.70
CA ARG A 98 19.27 -4.93 8.94
C ARG A 98 19.71 -5.05 10.40
N ASP A 99 20.11 -3.93 11.00
CA ASP A 99 20.53 -3.87 12.40
C ASP A 99 19.38 -4.28 13.34
N TYR A 100 18.20 -3.68 13.16
CA TYR A 100 17.02 -3.97 13.96
C TYR A 100 16.48 -5.39 13.70
N GLN A 101 16.69 -5.96 12.51
CA GLN A 101 16.39 -7.37 12.26
C GLN A 101 17.24 -8.29 13.13
N GLY A 102 18.53 -8.01 13.25
CA GLY A 102 19.45 -8.77 14.10
C GLY A 102 19.03 -8.70 15.57
N LEU A 103 18.69 -7.50 16.04
CA LEU A 103 18.22 -7.28 17.41
C LEU A 103 16.86 -7.92 17.68
N TRP A 104 15.96 -7.92 16.70
CA TRP A 104 14.67 -8.61 16.80
C TRP A 104 14.86 -10.12 16.96
N ILE A 105 15.70 -10.74 16.13
CA ILE A 105 16.01 -12.17 16.25
C ILE A 105 16.67 -12.47 17.61
N SER A 106 17.63 -11.64 18.03
CA SER A 106 18.29 -11.76 19.34
C SER A 106 17.29 -11.67 20.49
N TYR A 107 16.38 -10.69 20.46
CA TYR A 107 15.30 -10.56 21.44
C TYR A 107 14.45 -11.84 21.53
N LEU A 108 13.96 -12.32 20.39
CA LEU A 108 13.13 -13.53 20.35
C LEU A 108 13.87 -14.76 20.87
N GLN A 109 15.15 -14.93 20.56
CA GLN A 109 15.94 -16.09 20.99
C GLN A 109 16.38 -16.03 22.46
N THR A 110 16.69 -14.84 22.97
CA THR A 110 17.25 -14.67 24.33
C THR A 110 16.18 -14.47 25.38
N GLN A 111 15.11 -13.72 25.06
CA GLN A 111 14.01 -13.47 25.99
C GLN A 111 12.89 -14.50 25.85
N ALA A 112 12.78 -15.15 24.69
CA ALA A 112 11.77 -16.17 24.39
C ALA A 112 10.36 -15.79 24.89
N PRO A 113 9.80 -14.65 24.43
CA PRO A 113 8.51 -14.17 24.92
C PRO A 113 7.44 -15.25 24.73
N PRO A 114 6.68 -15.61 25.78
CA PRO A 114 5.76 -16.75 25.76
C PRO A 114 4.62 -16.58 24.75
N GLU A 115 4.30 -15.34 24.40
CA GLU A 115 3.30 -14.98 23.41
C GLU A 115 3.76 -15.20 21.97
N VAL A 116 5.04 -15.53 21.73
CA VAL A 116 5.57 -15.73 20.38
C VAL A 116 6.01 -17.17 20.17
N ASP A 117 5.55 -17.79 19.08
CA ASP A 117 6.20 -19.00 18.57
C ASP A 117 7.52 -18.59 17.89
N VAL A 118 8.60 -18.57 18.69
CA VAL A 118 9.94 -18.17 18.26
C VAL A 118 10.45 -19.04 17.11
N GLY A 119 10.19 -20.35 17.16
CA GLY A 119 10.63 -21.29 16.13
C GLY A 119 9.96 -21.01 14.79
N ALA A 120 8.63 -20.85 14.78
CA ALA A 120 7.89 -20.55 13.56
C ALA A 120 8.21 -19.15 13.00
N THR A 121 8.42 -18.17 13.88
CA THR A 121 8.77 -16.79 13.51
C THR A 121 10.16 -16.72 12.88
N THR A 122 11.18 -17.26 13.56
CA THR A 122 12.58 -17.18 13.10
C THR A 122 12.91 -18.13 11.96
N GLY A 123 12.16 -19.24 11.82
CA GLY A 123 12.31 -20.20 10.71
C GLY A 123 11.74 -19.73 9.37
N SER A 124 11.08 -18.56 9.33
CA SER A 124 10.45 -18.02 8.12
C SER A 124 11.00 -16.63 7.75
N SER A 125 10.15 -15.60 7.66
CA SER A 125 10.57 -14.20 7.60
C SER A 125 10.53 -13.64 9.02
N PRO A 126 11.60 -13.01 9.53
CA PRO A 126 11.60 -12.52 10.92
C PRO A 126 10.53 -11.46 11.20
N TRP A 127 10.02 -10.81 10.15
CA TRP A 127 8.94 -9.82 10.23
C TRP A 127 7.54 -10.44 10.22
N LEU A 128 7.44 -11.75 10.05
CA LEU A 128 6.19 -12.50 10.10
C LEU A 128 6.14 -13.20 11.46
N VAL A 129 5.44 -12.58 12.41
CA VAL A 129 5.42 -12.97 13.81
C VAL A 129 4.24 -13.89 14.06
N ILE A 130 4.50 -15.08 14.58
CA ILE A 130 3.45 -16.01 15.01
C ILE A 130 3.17 -15.79 16.48
N ILE A 131 1.99 -15.24 16.78
CA ILE A 131 1.54 -14.86 18.11
C ILE A 131 0.57 -15.91 18.65
N ASN A 132 0.82 -16.36 19.88
CA ASN A 132 -0.08 -17.22 20.64
C ASN A 132 -1.08 -16.33 21.41
N LEU A 133 -2.36 -16.49 21.11
CA LEU A 133 -3.44 -15.88 21.87
C LEU A 133 -3.65 -16.61 23.20
N PRO A 134 -4.22 -15.95 24.23
CA PRO A 134 -4.48 -16.58 25.52
C PRO A 134 -5.40 -17.81 25.47
N ASP A 135 -6.24 -17.90 24.42
CA ASP A 135 -7.13 -19.04 24.18
C ASP A 135 -6.47 -20.21 23.43
N GLY A 136 -5.15 -20.14 23.21
CA GLY A 136 -4.35 -21.18 22.58
C GLY A 136 -4.33 -21.13 21.04
N ARG A 137 -5.05 -20.20 20.41
CA ARG A 137 -4.97 -20.00 18.95
C ARG A 137 -3.65 -19.32 18.57
N ALA A 138 -3.11 -19.67 17.41
CA ALA A 138 -1.95 -18.99 16.84
C ALA A 138 -2.36 -18.10 15.67
N VAL A 139 -1.89 -16.86 15.66
CA VAL A 139 -2.20 -15.85 14.63
C VAL A 139 -0.92 -15.28 14.07
N GLN A 140 -0.90 -15.03 12.76
CA GLN A 140 0.20 -14.38 12.08
C GLN A 140 0.00 -12.85 12.06
N VAL A 141 1.03 -12.10 12.46
CA VAL A 141 1.12 -10.64 12.32
C VAL A 141 2.37 -10.27 11.51
N ASP A 142 2.17 -9.57 10.39
CA ASP A 142 3.23 -9.12 9.49
C ASP A 142 3.64 -7.70 9.86
N ILE A 143 4.90 -7.53 10.27
CA ILE A 143 5.50 -6.23 10.57
C ILE A 143 5.80 -5.51 9.26
N ILE A 144 5.00 -4.49 8.96
CA ILE A 144 5.24 -3.56 7.87
C ILE A 144 6.14 -2.44 8.39
N ILE A 145 7.40 -2.46 7.98
CA ILE A 145 8.38 -1.46 8.43
C ILE A 145 8.20 -0.15 7.65
N THR A 146 8.05 0.94 8.39
CA THR A 146 8.15 2.31 7.89
C THR A 146 9.20 3.11 8.67
N PHE A 147 9.33 4.39 8.34
CA PHE A 147 10.15 5.36 9.04
C PHE A 147 9.32 6.62 9.31
N PRO A 148 9.70 7.46 10.29
CA PRO A 148 8.91 8.63 10.70
C PRO A 148 8.44 9.50 9.54
N LYS A 149 9.32 9.74 8.55
CA LYS A 149 9.01 10.54 7.35
C LYS A 149 7.81 9.99 6.54
N TYR A 150 7.60 8.69 6.53
CA TYR A 150 6.61 8.04 5.68
C TYR A 150 5.42 7.47 6.46
N CYS A 151 5.29 7.70 7.76
CA CYS A 151 4.17 7.13 8.54
C CYS A 151 2.79 7.53 7.99
N LYS A 152 2.60 8.83 7.72
CA LYS A 152 1.37 9.33 7.07
C LYS A 152 1.19 8.71 5.68
N TRP A 153 2.26 8.73 4.89
CA TRP A 153 2.27 8.18 3.53
C TRP A 153 1.82 6.72 3.49
N MET A 154 2.47 5.88 4.30
CA MET A 154 2.23 4.45 4.36
C MET A 154 0.80 4.15 4.77
N GLY A 155 0.23 4.92 5.68
CA GLY A 155 -1.13 4.65 6.09
C GLY A 155 -2.19 4.99 5.04
N GLY A 156 -1.98 5.97 4.16
CA GLY A 156 -2.84 6.14 2.98
C GLY A 156 -2.53 5.15 1.86
N ARG A 157 -1.26 4.78 1.68
CA ARG A 157 -0.81 3.89 0.59
C ARG A 157 -1.07 2.40 0.85
N TYR A 158 -1.12 1.97 2.11
CA TYR A 158 -1.37 0.57 2.50
C TYR A 158 -2.82 0.32 2.95
N GLU A 159 -3.63 1.36 3.12
CA GLU A 159 -5.06 1.22 3.34
C GLU A 159 -5.78 1.04 1.98
N PRO A 160 -6.44 -0.12 1.73
CA PRO A 160 -7.24 -0.31 0.54
C PRO A 160 -8.63 0.32 0.70
N GLU A 161 -9.32 0.61 -0.40
CA GLU A 161 -10.76 0.90 -0.33
C GLU A 161 -11.51 -0.25 0.37
N ARG A 162 -12.36 0.06 1.35
CA ARG A 162 -13.08 -0.95 2.15
C ARG A 162 -13.83 -1.92 1.24
N GLY A 163 -13.56 -3.22 1.41
CA GLY A 163 -14.18 -4.31 0.63
C GLY A 163 -13.44 -4.67 -0.67
N LYS A 164 -12.42 -3.91 -1.07
CA LYS A 164 -11.56 -4.20 -2.21
C LYS A 164 -10.21 -4.78 -1.78
N LYS A 165 -9.62 -5.62 -2.63
CA LYS A 165 -8.24 -6.10 -2.44
C LYS A 165 -7.25 -4.96 -2.65
N GLY A 166 -6.24 -4.84 -1.78
CA GLY A 166 -5.22 -3.80 -1.89
C GLY A 166 -4.38 -3.83 -3.18
N LEU A 167 -4.31 -4.98 -3.85
CA LEU A 167 -3.69 -5.09 -5.19
C LEU A 167 -4.34 -4.14 -6.21
N ILE A 168 -5.62 -3.80 -6.03
CA ILE A 168 -6.37 -2.96 -6.96
C ILE A 168 -5.79 -1.55 -6.99
N MET A 169 -5.67 -0.93 -5.82
CA MET A 169 -5.00 0.37 -5.67
C MET A 169 -3.51 0.27 -5.99
N GLY A 170 -2.85 -0.79 -5.50
CA GLY A 170 -1.41 -1.01 -5.71
C GLY A 170 -1.01 -1.03 -7.17
N HIS A 171 -1.79 -1.69 -8.03
CA HIS A 171 -1.52 -1.73 -9.46
C HIS A 171 -1.82 -0.42 -10.18
N LEU A 172 -2.75 0.41 -9.68
CA LEU A 172 -3.00 1.74 -10.24
C LEU A 172 -1.85 2.71 -9.93
N TYR A 173 -1.34 2.71 -8.68
CA TYR A 173 -0.11 3.45 -8.35
C TYR A 173 1.06 3.03 -9.22
N LYS A 174 1.21 1.71 -9.45
CA LYS A 174 2.25 1.18 -10.32
C LYS A 174 2.09 1.64 -11.77
N ALA A 175 0.86 1.59 -12.30
CA ALA A 175 0.58 1.98 -13.67
C ALA A 175 0.88 3.47 -13.92
N LEU A 176 0.50 4.33 -12.99
CA LEU A 176 0.85 5.76 -13.00
C LEU A 176 2.37 5.96 -12.95
N GLY A 177 3.05 5.30 -12.00
CA GLY A 177 4.49 5.39 -11.87
C GLY A 177 5.23 4.94 -13.12
N ASP A 178 4.79 3.84 -13.74
CA ASP A 178 5.39 3.32 -14.97
C ASP A 178 5.23 4.32 -16.13
N ALA A 179 4.05 4.93 -16.32
CA ALA A 179 3.80 5.94 -17.35
C ALA A 179 4.69 7.20 -17.19
N LEU A 180 4.98 7.58 -15.95
CA LEU A 180 5.78 8.77 -15.65
C LEU A 180 7.27 8.49 -15.43
N THR A 181 7.69 7.23 -15.49
CA THR A 181 9.04 6.79 -15.08
C THR A 181 9.38 7.23 -13.63
N LEU A 182 8.41 7.08 -12.73
CA LEU A 182 8.50 7.34 -11.29
C LEU A 182 8.24 6.05 -10.50
N SER A 183 8.74 6.00 -9.27
CA SER A 183 8.42 4.93 -8.32
C SER A 183 7.44 5.46 -7.27
N ILE A 184 6.22 4.93 -7.23
CA ILE A 184 5.22 5.24 -6.19
C ILE A 184 5.17 4.05 -5.22
N GLY A 185 5.93 4.15 -4.14
CA GLY A 185 6.28 3.01 -3.29
C GLY A 185 6.05 3.27 -1.81
N THR A 186 6.81 2.57 -0.97
CA THR A 186 6.78 2.73 0.49
C THR A 186 7.44 4.03 0.95
N GLU A 187 8.35 4.59 0.14
CA GLU A 187 9.13 5.78 0.46
C GLU A 187 8.57 7.07 -0.18
N GLY A 188 7.30 7.07 -0.60
CA GLY A 188 6.74 8.18 -1.34
C GLY A 188 6.79 8.00 -2.86
N VAL A 189 6.76 9.14 -3.57
CA VAL A 189 7.04 9.26 -4.99
C VAL A 189 8.52 9.57 -5.16
N ILE A 190 9.24 8.68 -5.85
CA ILE A 190 10.68 8.78 -6.06
C ILE A 190 10.97 8.80 -7.56
N ALA A 191 11.70 9.82 -8.02
CA ALA A 191 12.34 9.81 -9.32
C ALA A 191 13.71 9.14 -9.21
N ARG A 192 14.04 8.32 -10.20
CA ARG A 192 15.37 7.71 -10.34
C ARG A 192 16.06 8.37 -11.50
N THR A 193 17.21 8.98 -11.25
CA THR A 193 17.94 9.73 -12.26
C THR A 193 19.28 9.06 -12.55
N ARG A 194 19.68 9.02 -13.82
CA ARG A 194 21.00 8.56 -14.28
C ARG A 194 21.48 9.52 -15.34
N ALA A 195 22.65 10.13 -15.11
CA ALA A 195 23.19 11.18 -15.98
C ALA A 195 22.17 12.29 -16.29
N GLY A 196 21.42 12.73 -15.27
CA GLY A 196 20.41 13.79 -15.39
C GLY A 196 19.06 13.38 -15.99
N GLN A 197 18.90 12.13 -16.45
CA GLN A 197 17.65 11.65 -17.04
C GLN A 197 16.91 10.70 -16.12
N ARG A 198 15.57 10.80 -16.08
CA ARG A 198 14.71 9.84 -15.36
C ARG A 198 14.83 8.46 -16.01
N VAL A 199 14.98 7.42 -15.19
CA VAL A 199 15.13 6.04 -15.64
C VAL A 199 14.22 5.07 -14.88
N PRO A 200 13.69 4.02 -15.53
CA PRO A 200 12.86 3.02 -14.87
C PRO A 200 13.56 2.28 -13.72
N SER A 201 12.75 1.69 -12.84
CA SER A 201 13.23 1.00 -11.63
C SER A 201 14.15 -0.21 -11.87
N LYS A 202 14.20 -0.74 -13.10
CA LYS A 202 15.15 -1.80 -13.49
C LYS A 202 16.61 -1.37 -13.46
N TYR A 203 16.89 -0.07 -13.61
CA TYR A 203 18.24 0.46 -13.53
C TYR A 203 18.65 0.60 -12.06
N ARG A 204 19.78 -0.04 -11.68
CA ARG A 204 20.28 -0.09 -10.30
C ARG A 204 21.64 0.57 -10.08
N LYS A 205 22.52 0.55 -11.09
CA LYS A 205 23.89 1.08 -10.99
C LYS A 205 23.95 2.53 -11.50
N GLY A 206 24.65 3.39 -10.76
CA GLY A 206 24.86 4.80 -11.13
C GLY A 206 23.57 5.63 -11.13
N VAL A 207 22.61 5.26 -10.29
CA VAL A 207 21.32 5.95 -10.15
C VAL A 207 21.33 6.78 -8.87
N THR A 208 20.84 8.02 -8.98
CA THR A 208 20.47 8.89 -7.87
C THR A 208 18.96 8.85 -7.67
N LEU A 209 18.52 8.99 -6.42
CA LEU A 209 17.13 9.08 -6.03
C LEU A 209 16.80 10.53 -5.69
N ASP A 210 15.70 11.01 -6.23
CA ASP A 210 15.13 12.32 -5.94
C ASP A 210 13.72 12.11 -5.36
N THR A 211 13.47 12.68 -4.19
CA THR A 211 12.12 12.64 -3.60
C THR A 211 11.24 13.65 -4.32
N VAL A 212 10.20 13.16 -4.99
CA VAL A 212 9.16 13.99 -5.61
C VAL A 212 8.11 14.37 -4.57
N SER A 213 7.64 13.40 -3.78
CA SER A 213 6.67 13.65 -2.71
C SER A 213 6.72 12.59 -1.62
N THR A 214 6.43 13.00 -0.39
CA THR A 214 6.06 12.11 0.71
C THR A 214 4.71 12.50 1.32
N ASP A 215 4.00 13.45 0.71
CA ASP A 215 2.67 13.86 1.17
C ASP A 215 1.59 13.12 0.38
N ILE A 216 1.02 12.10 1.00
CA ILE A 216 0.03 11.24 0.34
C ILE A 216 -1.25 11.98 -0.01
N ASP A 217 -1.55 13.09 0.65
CA ASP A 217 -2.75 13.88 0.37
C ASP A 217 -2.58 14.72 -0.90
N ASN A 218 -1.35 15.05 -1.32
CA ASN A 218 -1.08 15.99 -2.42
C ASN A 218 -0.12 15.47 -3.50
N PHE A 219 0.28 14.20 -3.44
CA PHE A 219 1.36 13.69 -4.27
C PHE A 219 1.13 13.81 -5.79
N LEU A 220 -0.12 13.88 -6.27
CA LEU A 220 -0.40 14.07 -7.69
C LEU A 220 -0.09 15.51 -8.12
N ILE A 221 -0.36 16.49 -7.27
CA ILE A 221 0.04 17.88 -7.49
C ILE A 221 1.57 17.99 -7.46
N ASP A 222 2.22 17.34 -6.47
CA ASP A 222 3.68 17.36 -6.36
C ASP A 222 4.35 16.74 -7.59
N ILE A 223 3.77 15.66 -8.14
CA ILE A 223 4.19 15.09 -9.43
C ILE A 223 4.07 16.13 -10.54
N ALA A 224 2.95 16.83 -10.65
CA ALA A 224 2.75 17.84 -11.68
C ALA A 224 3.81 18.96 -11.59
N LYS A 225 4.04 19.49 -10.37
CA LYS A 225 5.06 20.51 -10.10
C LYS A 225 6.46 20.02 -10.44
N TYR A 226 6.78 18.80 -10.02
CA TYR A 226 8.09 18.20 -10.29
C TYR A 226 8.36 18.01 -11.78
N LEU A 227 7.36 17.58 -12.56
CA LEU A 227 7.54 17.32 -14.00
C LEU A 227 7.65 18.61 -14.82
N THR A 228 6.84 19.61 -14.47
CA THR A 228 6.82 20.92 -15.14
C THR A 228 7.93 21.87 -14.69
N GLY A 229 8.51 21.63 -13.51
CA GLY A 229 9.42 22.55 -12.84
C GLY A 229 8.76 23.84 -12.33
N ALA A 230 7.43 23.93 -12.36
CA ALA A 230 6.69 25.12 -11.96
C ALA A 230 6.28 25.07 -10.48
N GLU A 231 6.42 26.19 -9.78
CA GLU A 231 5.93 26.34 -8.39
C GLU A 231 4.40 26.48 -8.35
N GLU A 232 3.83 27.17 -9.34
CA GLU A 232 2.41 27.38 -9.53
C GLU A 232 1.93 26.75 -10.84
N LEU A 233 0.80 26.05 -10.79
CA LEU A 233 0.20 25.37 -11.93
C LEU A 233 -1.28 25.68 -12.01
N GLN A 234 -1.77 25.84 -13.24
CA GLN A 234 -3.21 25.83 -13.49
C GLN A 234 -3.72 24.39 -13.43
N LEU A 235 -4.14 23.98 -12.23
CA LEU A 235 -4.62 22.62 -11.97
C LEU A 235 -6.01 22.40 -12.60
N HIS A 236 -6.21 21.23 -13.22
CA HIS A 236 -7.54 20.78 -13.63
C HIS A 236 -8.45 20.56 -12.40
N PRO A 237 -9.77 20.85 -12.47
CA PRO A 237 -10.68 20.69 -11.32
C PRO A 237 -10.65 19.30 -10.67
N ASP A 238 -10.56 18.24 -11.48
CA ASP A 238 -10.44 16.87 -10.95
C ASP A 238 -9.21 16.68 -10.06
N LEU A 239 -8.07 17.29 -10.42
CA LEU A 239 -6.84 17.22 -9.64
C LEU A 239 -6.92 18.10 -8.39
N GLN A 240 -7.55 19.27 -8.49
CA GLN A 240 -7.79 20.13 -7.32
C GLN A 240 -8.65 19.43 -6.25
N GLN A 241 -9.65 18.66 -6.70
CA GLN A 241 -10.56 17.94 -5.81
C GLN A 241 -10.00 16.59 -5.36
N ASN A 242 -9.07 16.00 -6.13
CA ASN A 242 -8.44 14.71 -5.84
C ASN A 242 -6.90 14.80 -5.96
N PRO A 243 -6.24 15.59 -5.09
CA PRO A 243 -4.79 15.85 -5.19
C PRO A 243 -3.91 14.68 -4.75
N GLY A 244 -4.50 13.65 -4.14
CA GLY A 244 -3.83 12.46 -3.62
C GLY A 244 -4.84 11.50 -3.01
N VAL A 245 -4.47 10.83 -1.92
CA VAL A 245 -5.40 10.02 -1.12
C VAL A 245 -5.21 10.30 0.37
N SER A 246 -6.32 10.33 1.11
CA SER A 246 -6.30 10.49 2.56
C SER A 246 -6.53 9.15 3.24
N ALA A 247 -5.78 8.87 4.31
CA ALA A 247 -6.04 7.70 5.14
C ALA A 247 -7.44 7.78 5.78
N GLY A 248 -8.15 6.66 5.91
CA GLY A 248 -9.55 6.60 6.33
C GLY A 248 -10.58 6.92 5.24
N GLY A 249 -10.14 7.28 4.03
CA GLY A 249 -11.02 7.68 2.91
C GLY A 249 -10.51 7.26 1.53
N VAL A 250 -9.67 6.24 1.46
CA VAL A 250 -9.04 5.79 0.22
C VAL A 250 -10.09 5.19 -0.72
N THR A 251 -10.22 5.74 -1.93
CA THR A 251 -11.12 5.21 -2.97
C THR A 251 -10.40 5.07 -4.31
N LEU A 252 -10.73 4.01 -5.06
CA LEU A 252 -10.26 3.83 -6.43
C LEU A 252 -10.76 4.95 -7.34
N ASP A 253 -11.98 5.42 -7.10
CA ASP A 253 -12.62 6.50 -7.87
C ASP A 253 -11.86 7.82 -7.71
N GLY A 254 -11.55 8.21 -6.47
CA GLY A 254 -10.79 9.43 -6.18
C GLY A 254 -9.40 9.39 -6.80
N LEU A 255 -8.66 8.28 -6.64
CA LEU A 255 -7.32 8.14 -7.23
C LEU A 255 -7.36 8.19 -8.77
N ALA A 256 -8.28 7.46 -9.41
CA ALA A 256 -8.40 7.47 -10.87
C ALA A 256 -8.83 8.86 -11.39
N THR A 257 -9.71 9.56 -10.68
CA THR A 257 -10.13 10.93 -11.02
C THR A 257 -8.97 11.92 -10.88
N GLY A 258 -8.19 11.82 -9.81
CA GLY A 258 -6.97 12.61 -9.64
C GLY A 258 -5.94 12.35 -10.74
N ILE A 259 -5.76 11.09 -11.16
CA ILE A 259 -4.88 10.73 -12.29
C ILE A 259 -5.37 11.35 -13.60
N ARG A 260 -6.68 11.33 -13.87
CA ARG A 260 -7.25 12.02 -15.04
C ARG A 260 -6.95 13.52 -14.99
N GLY A 261 -7.19 14.15 -13.85
CA GLY A 261 -6.88 15.57 -13.63
C GLY A 261 -5.40 15.90 -13.81
N LEU A 262 -4.50 15.01 -13.36
CA LEU A 262 -3.07 15.11 -13.60
C LEU A 262 -2.73 15.08 -15.09
N GLY A 263 -3.32 14.15 -15.86
CA GLY A 263 -3.14 14.09 -17.31
C GLY A 263 -3.54 15.38 -18.02
N HIS A 264 -4.69 15.96 -17.68
CA HIS A 264 -5.11 17.27 -18.19
C HIS A 264 -4.17 18.40 -17.82
N THR A 265 -3.70 18.40 -16.57
CA THR A 265 -2.77 19.43 -16.07
C THR A 265 -1.43 19.37 -16.78
N LEU A 266 -0.87 18.16 -16.96
CA LEU A 266 0.39 17.96 -17.69
C LEU A 266 0.28 18.31 -19.17
N ALA A 267 -0.83 17.96 -19.82
CA ALA A 267 -1.07 18.31 -21.22
C ALA A 267 -1.18 19.82 -21.42
N ALA A 268 -1.89 20.52 -20.51
CA ALA A 268 -1.99 21.98 -20.55
C ALA A 268 -0.63 22.67 -20.33
N ALA A 269 0.26 22.05 -19.54
CA ALA A 269 1.63 22.53 -19.32
C ALA A 269 2.62 22.11 -20.42
N GLY A 270 2.20 21.31 -21.41
CA GLY A 270 3.08 20.82 -22.49
C GLY A 270 3.98 19.64 -22.13
N GLU A 271 3.81 19.03 -20.95
CA GLU A 271 4.57 17.87 -20.47
C GLU A 271 4.01 16.52 -20.95
N ALA A 272 2.77 16.52 -21.46
CA ALA A 272 2.14 15.37 -22.10
C ALA A 272 1.60 15.77 -23.48
N SER A 273 1.73 14.89 -24.48
CA SER A 273 1.23 15.14 -25.84
C SER A 273 -0.26 15.47 -25.88
N SER A 274 -1.04 14.71 -25.09
CA SER A 274 -2.44 15.01 -24.82
C SER A 274 -2.86 14.33 -23.51
N ALA A 275 -3.95 14.80 -22.91
CA ALA A 275 -4.52 14.16 -21.73
C ALA A 275 -5.01 12.73 -22.03
N GLN A 276 -5.47 12.50 -23.26
CA GLN A 276 -5.98 11.21 -23.71
C GLN A 276 -4.86 10.18 -23.85
N ASP A 277 -3.73 10.55 -24.49
CA ASP A 277 -2.58 9.65 -24.63
C ASP A 277 -2.02 9.24 -23.27
N PHE A 278 -1.94 10.20 -22.34
CA PHE A 278 -1.54 9.92 -20.96
C PHE A 278 -2.50 8.94 -20.28
N ALA A 279 -3.82 9.18 -20.38
CA ALA A 279 -4.83 8.31 -19.81
C ALA A 279 -4.77 6.89 -20.39
N ASP A 280 -4.57 6.77 -21.71
CA ASP A 280 -4.46 5.48 -22.39
C ASP A 280 -3.19 4.71 -22.01
N GLU A 281 -2.07 5.40 -21.81
CA GLU A 281 -0.83 4.78 -21.32
C GLU A 281 -1.00 4.23 -19.90
N VAL A 282 -1.57 5.02 -18.97
CA VAL A 282 -1.86 4.56 -17.60
C VAL A 282 -2.82 3.38 -17.63
N LEU A 283 -3.90 3.45 -18.41
CA LEU A 283 -4.88 2.38 -18.52
C LEU A 283 -4.28 1.10 -19.10
N SER A 284 -3.43 1.21 -20.13
CA SER A 284 -2.71 0.09 -20.73
C SER A 284 -1.81 -0.61 -19.70
N ASN A 285 -1.01 0.17 -18.96
CA ASN A 285 -0.17 -0.36 -17.89
C ASN A 285 -0.99 -1.02 -16.78
N TYR A 286 -2.13 -0.42 -16.40
CA TYR A 286 -3.02 -0.97 -15.38
C TYR A 286 -3.63 -2.31 -15.80
N ARG A 287 -4.16 -2.40 -17.03
CA ARG A 287 -4.69 -3.64 -17.61
C ARG A 287 -3.63 -4.74 -17.67
N ALA A 288 -2.42 -4.41 -18.13
CA ALA A 288 -1.32 -5.37 -18.22
C ALA A 288 -0.90 -5.90 -16.83
N ASN A 289 -0.85 -5.02 -15.82
CA ASN A 289 -0.54 -5.41 -14.45
C ASN A 289 -1.63 -6.32 -13.85
N MET A 290 -2.90 -6.00 -14.09
CA MET A 290 -4.04 -6.80 -13.63
C MET A 290 -4.13 -8.17 -14.29
N ALA A 291 -3.89 -8.25 -15.60
CA ALA A 291 -3.84 -9.53 -16.32
C ALA A 291 -2.74 -10.44 -15.77
N LYS A 292 -1.55 -9.90 -15.52
CA LYS A 292 -0.43 -10.65 -14.91
C LYS A 292 -0.74 -11.17 -13.51
N GLU A 293 -1.54 -10.44 -12.73
CA GLU A 293 -1.93 -10.92 -11.40
C GLU A 293 -2.78 -12.19 -11.51
N LEU A 294 -3.68 -12.31 -12.50
CA LEU A 294 -4.46 -13.53 -12.74
C LEU A 294 -3.61 -14.72 -13.18
N GLU A 295 -2.43 -14.48 -13.74
CA GLU A 295 -1.47 -15.52 -14.13
C GLU A 295 -0.57 -15.97 -12.97
N ASN A 296 -0.71 -15.38 -11.78
CA ASN A 296 0.17 -15.63 -10.66
C ASN A 296 0.20 -17.13 -10.28
N PRO A 297 1.39 -17.78 -10.24
CA PRO A 297 1.50 -19.21 -9.96
C PRO A 297 0.86 -19.65 -8.63
N LYS A 298 0.65 -18.73 -7.68
CA LYS A 298 -0.04 -19.03 -6.43
C LYS A 298 -1.46 -19.56 -6.64
N TYR A 299 -2.16 -19.09 -7.69
CA TYR A 299 -3.52 -19.54 -8.01
C TYR A 299 -3.54 -20.94 -8.62
N LYS A 300 -2.44 -21.37 -9.27
CA LYS A 300 -2.29 -22.74 -9.80
C LYS A 300 -2.14 -23.79 -8.71
N LYS A 301 -1.92 -23.38 -7.46
CA LYS A 301 -1.83 -24.27 -6.30
C LYS A 301 -3.19 -24.58 -5.68
N ALA A 302 -4.27 -23.98 -6.20
CA ALA A 302 -5.59 -24.21 -5.65
C ALA A 302 -6.08 -25.64 -5.93
N ASP A 303 -6.61 -26.28 -4.89
CA ASP A 303 -7.05 -27.68 -4.92
C ASP A 303 -8.45 -27.90 -4.34
N THR A 304 -9.05 -26.90 -3.66
CA THR A 304 -10.41 -27.01 -3.08
C THR A 304 -11.42 -26.05 -3.72
N PRO A 305 -12.74 -26.38 -3.71
CA PRO A 305 -13.79 -25.49 -4.20
C PRO A 305 -13.77 -24.09 -3.56
N GLU A 306 -13.46 -24.00 -2.27
CA GLU A 306 -13.38 -22.74 -1.53
C GLU A 306 -12.22 -21.87 -2.03
N GLN A 307 -11.08 -22.48 -2.37
CA GLN A 307 -9.93 -21.77 -2.92
C GLN A 307 -10.22 -21.27 -4.34
N PHE A 308 -10.88 -22.07 -5.19
CA PHE A 308 -11.33 -21.61 -6.50
C PHE A 308 -12.34 -20.46 -6.40
N ALA A 309 -13.30 -20.53 -5.48
CA ALA A 309 -14.25 -19.44 -5.24
C ALA A 309 -13.56 -18.13 -4.82
N VAL A 310 -12.47 -18.21 -4.05
CA VAL A 310 -11.64 -17.03 -3.71
C VAL A 310 -10.97 -16.46 -4.96
N ILE A 311 -10.43 -17.30 -5.84
CA ILE A 311 -9.81 -16.88 -7.10
C ILE A 311 -10.84 -16.20 -8.00
N ASP A 312 -12.02 -16.79 -8.18
CA ASP A 312 -13.11 -16.21 -8.98
C ASP A 312 -13.55 -14.85 -8.45
N LYS A 313 -13.65 -14.71 -7.12
CA LYS A 313 -13.95 -13.43 -6.47
C LYS A 313 -12.87 -12.39 -6.77
N ILE A 314 -11.60 -12.77 -6.74
CA ILE A 314 -10.48 -11.86 -7.09
C ILE A 314 -10.56 -11.47 -8.57
N ALA A 315 -10.80 -12.43 -9.46
CA ALA A 315 -10.92 -12.18 -10.89
C ALA A 315 -12.08 -11.22 -11.22
N LYS A 316 -13.22 -11.40 -10.55
CA LYS A 316 -14.35 -10.48 -10.64
C LYS A 316 -13.97 -9.07 -10.16
N GLN A 317 -13.36 -8.95 -8.98
CA GLN A 317 -12.93 -7.64 -8.47
C GLN A 317 -11.93 -6.93 -9.40
N ILE A 318 -11.01 -7.70 -10.02
CA ILE A 318 -10.06 -7.16 -11.00
C ILE A 318 -10.81 -6.63 -12.22
N LYS A 319 -11.74 -7.40 -12.77
CA LYS A 319 -12.55 -6.99 -13.92
C LYS A 319 -13.33 -5.71 -13.61
N ASP A 320 -14.08 -5.71 -12.51
CA ASP A 320 -14.89 -4.56 -12.09
C ASP A 320 -14.02 -3.30 -11.88
N ALA A 321 -12.81 -3.47 -11.33
CA ALA A 321 -11.88 -2.37 -11.14
C ALA A 321 -11.29 -1.82 -12.44
N VAL A 322 -10.99 -2.68 -13.42
CA VAL A 322 -10.53 -2.26 -14.75
C VAL A 322 -11.62 -1.46 -15.46
N GLU A 323 -12.87 -1.95 -15.45
CA GLU A 323 -14.02 -1.25 -16.04
C GLU A 323 -14.27 0.11 -15.37
N GLN A 324 -14.17 0.16 -14.03
CA GLN A 324 -14.30 1.41 -13.27
C GLN A 324 -13.22 2.42 -13.66
N VAL A 325 -11.95 2.04 -13.63
CA VAL A 325 -10.82 2.93 -13.93
C VAL A 325 -10.88 3.39 -15.39
N GLU A 326 -11.18 2.49 -16.33
CA GLU A 326 -11.39 2.84 -17.74
C GLU A 326 -12.48 3.91 -17.91
N GLY A 327 -13.65 3.69 -17.29
CA GLY A 327 -14.77 4.62 -17.40
C GLY A 327 -14.47 6.01 -16.86
N ILE A 328 -13.60 6.11 -15.85
CA ILE A 328 -13.15 7.38 -15.27
C ILE A 328 -12.12 8.05 -16.19
N LEU A 329 -11.04 7.33 -16.52
CA LEU A 329 -9.91 7.87 -17.30
C LEU A 329 -10.33 8.29 -18.71
N GLN A 330 -11.29 7.59 -19.32
CA GLN A 330 -11.81 7.94 -20.65
C GLN A 330 -13.01 8.92 -20.60
N GLY A 331 -13.36 9.46 -19.43
CA GLY A 331 -14.43 10.47 -19.30
C GLY A 331 -15.86 9.94 -19.50
N ARG A 332 -16.07 8.63 -19.63
CA ARG A 332 -17.38 8.02 -19.93
C ARG A 332 -18.38 8.13 -18.76
N ARG A 333 -17.91 8.27 -17.51
CA ARG A 333 -18.80 8.48 -16.34
C ARG A 333 -19.45 9.86 -16.31
N THR A 334 -18.76 10.90 -16.75
CA THR A 334 -19.29 12.29 -16.74
C THR A 334 -20.40 12.45 -17.77
N GLU A 335 -20.26 11.81 -18.94
CA GLU A 335 -21.32 11.77 -19.95
C GLU A 335 -22.56 10.98 -19.49
N SER A 336 -22.41 9.92 -18.69
CA SER A 336 -23.56 9.14 -18.19
C SER A 336 -24.46 9.97 -17.28
N VAL A 337 -23.86 10.73 -16.35
CA VAL A 337 -24.61 11.58 -15.41
C VAL A 337 -25.23 12.77 -16.15
N LEU A 338 -24.51 13.41 -17.07
CA LEU A 338 -25.08 14.46 -17.93
C LEU A 338 -26.19 13.92 -18.84
N ARG A 339 -26.04 12.74 -19.45
CA ARG A 339 -27.09 12.12 -20.29
C ARG A 339 -28.31 11.71 -19.48
N HIS A 340 -28.13 11.25 -18.24
CA HIS A 340 -29.24 10.96 -17.34
C HIS A 340 -29.96 12.23 -16.92
N PHE A 341 -29.22 13.26 -16.50
CA PHE A 341 -29.77 14.57 -16.13
C PHE A 341 -30.49 15.25 -17.31
N ILE A 342 -29.89 15.26 -18.50
CA ILE A 342 -30.51 15.78 -19.73
C ILE A 342 -31.77 14.98 -20.09
N ARG A 343 -31.77 13.64 -19.93
CA ARG A 343 -32.97 12.82 -20.17
C ARG A 343 -34.09 13.09 -19.18
N GLU A 344 -33.78 13.40 -17.93
CA GLU A 344 -34.78 13.76 -16.93
C GLU A 344 -35.29 15.19 -17.11
N SER A 345 -34.40 16.15 -17.42
CA SER A 345 -34.79 17.55 -17.68
C SER A 345 -35.56 17.76 -19.00
N LEU A 346 -35.43 16.85 -19.97
CA LEU A 346 -36.23 16.86 -21.21
C LEU A 346 -37.56 16.09 -21.07
N ARG A 347 -37.80 15.45 -19.92
CA ARG A 347 -39.05 14.74 -19.60
C ARG A 347 -39.96 15.50 -18.61
N SER A 348 -39.47 16.59 -18.03
CA SER A 348 -40.24 17.58 -17.25
C SER A 348 -40.72 18.72 -18.14
#